data_AF-A0A352JIA3-F1
#
_entry.id   AF-A0A352JIA3-F1
#
_cell.length_a   1.000
_cell.length_b   1.000
_cell.length_c   1.000
_cell.angle_alpha   90.00
_cell.angle_beta   90.00
_cell.angle_gamma   90.00
#
_symmetry.space_group_name_H-M   'P 1'
#
loop_
_entity.id
_entity.type
_entity.pdbx_description
1 polymer ?
#
loop_
_entity_poly.entity_id
_entity_poly.type
_entity_poly.pdbx_seq_one_letter_code
_entity_poly.pdbx_strand_id
1 'polypeptide(L)'
;MSMKKNNQPRILVVTSCTGEKVFKPDEQLRVKDFENKTQLAIEEKRLSQYLCSAAEMYTGMQHLRLMEGIGLFRKSLGKSL
;
A
#
# COMPACT_ATOMS: atom_id res chain seq x y z
N MET A 1 3.40 38.57 1.45
CA MET A 1 3.14 37.36 0.65
C MET A 1 2.02 36.58 1.31
N SER A 2 0.82 36.55 0.71
CA SER A 2 -0.34 35.87 1.29
C SER A 2 -0.27 34.37 0.98
N MET A 3 -0.13 33.53 2.00
CA MET A 3 -0.32 32.09 1.86
C MET A 3 -1.76 31.81 1.46
N LYS A 4 -1.98 31.34 0.23
CA LYS A 4 -3.29 30.87 -0.21
C LYS A 4 -3.67 29.68 0.68
N LYS A 5 -4.70 29.81 1.51
CA LYS A 5 -5.33 28.69 2.20
C LYS A 5 -5.79 27.68 1.14
N ASN A 6 -5.19 26.50 1.11
CA ASN A 6 -5.69 25.39 0.30
C ASN A 6 -7.00 24.90 0.94
N ASN A 7 -8.12 25.46 0.49
CA ASN A 7 -9.47 25.17 0.99
C ASN A 7 -10.04 23.85 0.44
N GLN A 8 -9.18 22.87 0.12
CA GLN A 8 -9.59 21.60 -0.46
C GLN A 8 -9.94 20.60 0.65
N PRO A 9 -11.06 19.85 0.52
CA PRO A 9 -11.44 18.84 1.49
C PRO A 9 -10.37 17.75 1.58
N ARG A 10 -10.02 17.35 2.81
CA ARG A 10 -9.18 16.17 3.05
C ARG A 10 -10.04 14.93 2.90
N ILE A 11 -9.80 14.15 1.86
CA ILE A 11 -10.51 12.90 1.59
C ILE A 11 -9.60 11.73 2.01
N LEU A 12 -10.12 10.85 2.87
CA LEU A 12 -9.52 9.56 3.20
C LEU A 12 -10.36 8.47 2.56
N VAL A 13 -9.74 7.67 1.69
CA VAL A 13 -10.39 6.51 1.08
C VAL A 13 -9.91 5.26 1.81
N VAL A 14 -10.85 4.47 2.32
CA VAL A 14 -10.57 3.18 2.97
C VAL A 14 -11.25 2.10 2.14
N THR A 15 -10.47 1.14 1.64
CA THR A 15 -10.97 0.00 0.88
C THR A 15 -10.46 -1.31 1.45
N SER A 16 -11.30 -2.34 1.42
CA SER A 16 -10.89 -3.71 1.73
C SER A 16 -10.77 -4.49 0.42
N CYS A 17 -9.55 -4.83 0.03
CA CYS A 17 -9.27 -5.69 -1.11
C CYS A 17 -8.63 -6.96 -0.54
N THR A 18 -9.29 -8.11 -0.68
CA THR A 18 -8.87 -9.33 0.04
C THR A 18 -8.51 -10.50 -0.87
N GLY A 19 -8.72 -10.38 -2.18
CA GLY A 19 -8.63 -11.53 -3.10
C GLY A 19 -7.25 -11.75 -3.72
N GLU A 20 -6.63 -10.70 -4.26
CA GLU A 20 -5.51 -10.85 -5.18
C GLU A 20 -4.37 -9.91 -4.81
N LYS A 21 -3.17 -10.47 -4.65
CA LYS A 21 -1.94 -9.76 -4.30
C LYS A 21 -0.84 -10.07 -5.29
N VAL A 22 0.09 -9.14 -5.48
CA VAL A 22 1.26 -9.29 -6.37
C VAL A 22 2.13 -10.47 -5.96
N PHE A 23 2.31 -10.69 -4.66
CA PHE A 23 3.11 -11.78 -4.13
C PHE A 23 2.30 -12.68 -3.20
N LYS A 24 2.53 -13.99 -3.33
CA LYS A 24 2.05 -15.03 -2.42
C LYS A 24 3.19 -16.02 -2.20
N PRO A 25 4.21 -15.67 -1.39
CA PRO A 25 5.29 -16.60 -1.11
C PRO A 25 4.75 -17.84 -0.39
N ASP A 26 5.35 -18.99 -0.66
CA ASP A 26 4.95 -20.25 -0.02
C ASP A 26 5.35 -20.26 1.47
N GLU A 27 6.52 -19.71 1.79
CA GLU A 27 7.07 -19.65 3.15
C GLU A 27 6.77 -18.32 3.84
N GLN A 28 5.49 -18.07 4.13
CA GLN A 28 5.04 -16.85 4.83
C GLN A 28 5.46 -16.86 6.31
N LEU A 29 5.48 -15.67 6.90
CA LEU A 29 5.60 -15.53 8.36
C LEU A 29 4.50 -16.34 9.05
N ARG A 30 4.90 -17.09 10.06
CA ARG A 30 4.02 -17.88 10.93
C ARG A 30 3.86 -17.16 12.26
N VAL A 31 2.78 -17.48 12.98
CA VAL A 31 2.50 -16.87 14.29
C VAL A 31 3.69 -17.00 15.26
N LYS A 32 4.41 -18.13 15.23
CA LYS A 32 5.59 -18.38 16.06
C LYS A 32 6.75 -17.41 15.81
N ASP A 33 6.90 -16.90 14.59
CA ASP A 33 7.97 -15.97 14.26
C ASP A 33 7.80 -14.65 15.03
N PHE A 34 6.57 -14.30 15.40
CA PHE A 34 6.25 -13.09 16.19
C PHE A 34 6.51 -13.25 17.69
N GLU A 35 6.74 -14.46 18.20
CA GLU A 35 7.03 -14.70 19.62
C GLU A 35 8.46 -14.27 19.98
N ASN A 36 9.36 -14.17 19.00
CA ASN A 36 10.76 -13.78 19.19
C ASN A 36 11.16 -12.69 18.19
N LYS A 37 11.45 -11.48 18.70
CA LYS A 37 11.84 -10.33 17.88
C LYS A 37 13.06 -10.56 16.98
N THR A 38 14.05 -11.33 17.45
CA THR A 38 15.24 -11.64 16.66
C THR A 38 14.90 -12.57 15.50
N GLN A 39 14.06 -13.58 15.75
CA GLN A 39 13.58 -14.48 14.71
C GLN A 39 12.73 -13.74 13.67
N LEU A 40 11.83 -12.86 14.14
CA LEU A 40 11.00 -12.03 13.27
C LEU A 40 11.87 -11.22 12.30
N ALA A 41 12.91 -10.53 12.80
CA ALA A 41 13.79 -9.71 11.97
C ALA A 41 14.56 -10.54 10.91
N ILE A 42 14.93 -11.78 11.23
CA ILE A 42 15.59 -12.69 10.28
C ILE A 42 14.63 -13.06 9.15
N GLU A 43 13.40 -13.45 9.49
CA GLU A 43 12.40 -13.84 8.49
C GLU A 43 11.90 -12.65 7.66
N GLU A 44 11.71 -11.48 8.26
CA GLU A 44 11.39 -10.24 7.54
C GLU A 44 12.49 -9.88 6.53
N LYS A 45 13.76 -10.03 6.92
CA LYS A 45 14.89 -9.81 6.01
C LYS A 45 14.89 -10.81 4.85
N ARG A 46 14.59 -12.08 5.12
CA ARG A 46 14.48 -13.13 4.09
C ARG A 46 13.36 -12.84 3.08
N LEU A 47 12.24 -12.29 3.55
CA LEU A 47 11.08 -11.95 2.73
C LEU A 47 11.15 -10.55 2.07
N SER A 48 12.24 -9.81 2.29
CA SER A 48 12.39 -8.42 1.83
C SER A 48 12.16 -8.21 0.32
N GLN A 49 12.43 -9.22 -0.51
CA GLN A 49 12.18 -9.19 -1.95
C GLN A 49 10.69 -9.07 -2.34
N TYR A 50 9.77 -9.40 -1.43
CA TYR A 50 8.32 -9.31 -1.66
C TYR A 50 7.71 -8.00 -1.14
N LEU A 51 8.53 -7.08 -0.61
CA LEU A 51 8.07 -5.79 -0.14
C LEU A 51 7.59 -4.94 -1.33
N CYS A 52 6.39 -4.39 -1.18
CA CYS A 52 5.81 -3.43 -2.11
C CYS A 52 4.95 -2.42 -1.33
N SER A 53 4.60 -1.30 -1.96
CA SER A 53 3.66 -0.36 -1.33
C SER A 53 2.27 -0.99 -1.23
N ALA A 54 1.45 -0.54 -0.27
CA ALA A 54 0.05 -0.97 -0.19
C ALA A 54 -0.75 -0.66 -1.47
N ALA A 55 -0.34 0.38 -2.20
CA ALA A 55 -0.91 0.75 -3.50
C ALA A 55 -0.59 -0.28 -4.59
N GLU A 56 0.58 -0.91 -4.55
CA GLU A 56 1.00 -1.93 -5.52
C GLU A 56 0.61 -3.34 -5.09
N MET A 57 0.42 -3.57 -3.78
CA MET A 57 0.23 -4.91 -3.21
C MET A 57 -0.95 -5.67 -3.81
N TYR A 58 -2.06 -5.00 -4.10
CA TYR A 58 -3.31 -5.64 -4.52
C TYR A 58 -3.51 -5.54 -6.03
N THR A 59 -3.95 -6.64 -6.64
CA THR A 59 -4.13 -6.74 -8.11
C THR A 59 -5.57 -6.91 -8.55
N GLY A 60 -6.51 -6.99 -7.60
CA GLY A 60 -7.94 -7.10 -7.92
C GLY A 60 -8.45 -5.88 -8.69
N MET A 61 -9.33 -6.09 -9.67
CA MET A 61 -9.80 -5.04 -10.58
C MET A 61 -10.38 -3.80 -9.87
N GLN A 62 -11.10 -3.98 -8.75
CA GLN A 62 -11.63 -2.85 -7.98
C GLN A 62 -10.51 -1.95 -7.43
N HIS A 63 -9.43 -2.57 -6.92
CA HIS A 63 -8.26 -1.85 -6.41
C HIS A 63 -7.55 -1.11 -7.54
N LEU A 64 -7.30 -1.80 -8.67
CA LEU A 64 -6.61 -1.21 -9.81
C LEU A 64 -7.36 0.03 -10.35
N ARG A 65 -8.69 -0.06 -10.49
CA ARG A 65 -9.52 1.07 -10.93
C ARG A 65 -9.55 2.21 -9.93
N LEU A 66 -9.55 1.92 -8.63
CA LEU A 66 -9.45 2.96 -7.60
C LEU A 66 -8.12 3.70 -7.69
N MET A 67 -7.01 2.96 -7.77
CA MET A 67 -5.67 3.54 -7.83
C MET A 67 -5.48 4.37 -9.10
N GLU A 68 -6.02 3.92 -10.24
CA GLU A 68 -6.10 4.69 -11.48
C GLU A 68 -6.84 6.02 -11.27
N GLY A 69 -8.04 5.99 -10.67
CA GLY A 69 -8.82 7.19 -10.37
C GLY A 69 -8.11 8.17 -9.43
N ILE A 70 -7.45 7.65 -8.38
CA ILE A 70 -6.63 8.46 -7.46
C ILE A 70 -5.48 9.13 -8.22
N GLY A 71 -4.81 8.40 -9.11
CA GLY A 71 -3.73 8.94 -9.94
C GLY A 71 -4.20 10.09 -10.83
N LEU A 72 -5.32 9.88 -11.55
CA LEU A 72 -5.94 10.91 -12.39
C LEU A 72 -6.34 12.15 -11.59
N PHE A 73 -6.95 11.95 -10.41
CA PHE A 73 -7.35 13.04 -9.53
C PHE A 73 -6.14 13.81 -8.97
N ARG A 74 -5.08 13.14 -8.52
CA ARG A 74 -3.87 13.83 -8.03
C ARG A 74 -3.20 14.63 -9.15
N LYS A 75 -3.14 14.08 -10.36
CA LYS A 75 -2.60 14.75 -11.54
C LYS A 75 -3.40 16.01 -11.89
N SER A 76 -4.73 15.98 -11.81
CA SER A 76 -5.56 17.17 -12.06
C SER A 76 -5.35 18.28 -11.02
N LEU A 77 -4.91 17.92 -9.81
CA LEU A 77 -4.52 18.87 -8.75
C LEU A 77 -3.06 19.35 -8.85
N GLY A 78 -2.32 18.95 -9.88
CA GLY A 78 -0.91 19.35 -10.06
C GLY A 78 0.07 18.69 -9.10
N LYS A 79 -0.30 17.57 -8.47
CA LYS A 79 0.60 16.76 -7.64
C LYS A 79 1.14 15.57 -8.43
N SER A 80 2.46 15.36 -8.40
CA SER A 80 3.07 14.12 -8.92
C SER A 80 2.82 12.96 -7.96
N LEU A 81 2.78 11.74 -8.51
CA LEU A 81 2.68 10.48 -7.77
C LEU A 81 3.85 10.29 -6.80
#